data_AF-A0AAN5CDY8-F1
#
_entry.id   AF-A0AAN5CDY8-F1
#
_cell.length_a   1.000
_cell.length_b   1.000
_cell.length_c   1.000
_cell.angle_alpha   90.00
_cell.angle_beta   90.00
_cell.angle_gamma   90.00
#
_symmetry.space_group_name_H-M   'P 1'
#
loop_
_entity.id
_entity.type
_entity.pdbx_description
1 polymer ?
#
loop_
_entity_poly.entity_id
_entity_poly.type
_entity_poly.pdbx_seq_one_letter_code
_entity_poly.pdbx_strand_id
1 'polypeptide(L)'
;NFDITFYRACAAFFKRTKSLGKQYACRTRDGRCAPERGMKFRCRACRYERCVAVGMEYEGLMRLRRNPVVIPVLDRMKTEAKVFMNRRRERELSIINVHGGNRRIPHPTEELYDVHPDTCIEIFRLYVEEAPTFFISVFPAFTELDNMEHEVLFKDFIGKMGIIEAYYRTRQLFGESKK
;
A
#
# COMPACT_ATOMS: atom_id res chain seq x y z
N ASN A 1 -26.38 12.26 34.52
CA ASN A 1 -25.46 12.01 33.37
C ASN A 1 -24.89 10.60 33.24
N PHE A 2 -25.02 9.69 34.21
CA PHE A 2 -24.48 8.31 34.10
C PHE A 2 -25.26 7.40 33.12
N ASP A 3 -26.56 7.64 32.91
CA ASP A 3 -27.42 6.74 32.11
C ASP A 3 -27.14 6.79 30.60
N ILE A 4 -26.86 7.99 30.07
CA ILE A 4 -26.65 8.21 28.64
C ILE A 4 -25.35 7.55 28.15
N THR A 5 -24.30 7.57 28.97
CA THR A 5 -23.00 6.96 28.62
C THR A 5 -23.11 5.44 28.62
N PHE A 6 -23.87 4.86 29.55
CA PHE A 6 -24.16 3.44 29.61
C PHE A 6 -24.99 2.98 28.40
N TYR A 7 -26.06 3.70 28.06
CA TYR A 7 -26.88 3.41 26.88
C TYR A 7 -26.05 3.39 25.60
N ARG A 8 -25.19 4.40 25.39
CA ARG A 8 -24.25 4.47 24.26
C ARG A 8 -23.29 3.28 24.22
N ALA A 9 -22.74 2.90 25.37
CA ALA A 9 -21.82 1.76 25.46
C ALA A 9 -22.52 0.43 25.13
N CYS A 10 -23.75 0.23 25.60
CA CYS A 10 -24.56 -0.96 25.32
C CYS A 10 -25.05 -1.00 23.86
N ALA A 11 -25.50 0.12 23.31
CA ALA A 11 -25.87 0.22 21.89
C ALA A 11 -24.67 -0.11 20.96
N ALA A 12 -23.48 0.43 21.24
CA ALA A 12 -22.28 0.13 20.47
C ALA A 12 -21.83 -1.34 20.60
N PHE A 13 -21.96 -1.93 21.80
CA PHE A 13 -21.69 -3.35 22.02
C PHE A 13 -22.69 -4.26 21.28
N PHE A 14 -23.98 -3.95 21.37
CA PHE A 14 -25.05 -4.72 20.73
C PHE A 14 -24.91 -4.71 19.21
N LYS A 15 -24.72 -3.50 18.62
CA LYS A 15 -24.45 -3.32 17.19
C LYS A 15 -23.29 -4.18 16.70
N ARG A 16 -22.13 -4.14 17.37
CA ARG A 16 -20.95 -4.95 16.98
C ARG A 16 -21.20 -6.45 17.08
N THR A 17 -21.97 -6.88 18.08
CA THR A 17 -22.25 -8.30 18.30
C THR A 17 -23.15 -8.85 17.19
N LYS A 18 -24.25 -8.14 16.89
CA LYS A 18 -25.14 -8.49 15.78
C LYS A 18 -24.43 -8.36 14.43
N SER A 19 -23.69 -7.28 14.18
CA SER A 19 -23.04 -7.04 12.88
C SER A 19 -21.93 -8.05 12.54
N LEU A 20 -21.27 -8.63 13.54
CA LEU A 20 -20.20 -9.63 13.34
C LEU A 20 -20.70 -11.06 13.52
N GLY A 21 -22.00 -11.28 13.80
CA GLY A 21 -22.53 -12.61 14.11
C GLY A 21 -21.87 -13.29 15.31
N LYS A 22 -21.33 -12.51 16.26
CA LYS A 22 -20.55 -13.06 17.38
C LYS A 22 -21.46 -13.73 18.41
N GLN A 23 -21.18 -14.99 18.72
CA GLN A 23 -21.76 -15.70 19.84
C GLN A 23 -20.78 -15.70 21.01
N TYR A 24 -21.28 -15.51 22.23
CA TYR A 24 -20.47 -15.52 23.44
C TYR A 24 -20.96 -16.62 24.38
N ALA A 25 -20.04 -17.39 24.93
CA ALA A 25 -20.35 -18.34 26.01
C ALA A 25 -20.17 -17.67 27.38
N CYS A 26 -21.09 -17.94 28.30
CA CYS A 26 -20.95 -17.53 29.69
C CYS A 26 -19.91 -18.42 30.40
N ARG A 27 -18.88 -17.82 31.00
CA ARG A 27 -17.79 -18.56 31.66
C ARG A 27 -18.25 -19.35 32.88
N THR A 28 -19.23 -18.84 33.62
CA THR A 28 -19.83 -19.47 34.81
C THR A 28 -20.95 -20.45 34.46
N ARG A 29 -21.37 -20.51 33.18
CA ARG A 29 -22.47 -21.35 32.65
C ARG A 29 -23.86 -21.15 33.29
N ASP A 30 -23.98 -20.23 34.24
CA ASP A 30 -25.20 -19.95 35.01
C ASP A 30 -26.08 -18.85 34.39
N GLY A 31 -25.59 -18.15 33.36
CA GLY A 31 -26.28 -17.02 32.70
C GLY A 31 -26.55 -15.80 33.60
N ARG A 32 -26.04 -15.79 34.84
CA ARG A 32 -26.47 -14.85 35.89
C ARG A 32 -25.37 -13.91 36.38
N CYS A 33 -24.32 -13.70 35.57
CA CYS A 33 -23.26 -12.77 35.92
C CYS A 33 -23.80 -11.35 36.17
N ALA A 34 -23.59 -10.84 37.39
CA ALA A 34 -23.92 -9.47 37.74
C ALA A 34 -22.90 -8.48 37.12
N PRO A 35 -23.34 -7.28 36.70
CA PRO A 35 -22.42 -6.20 36.38
C PRO A 35 -21.68 -5.75 37.63
N GLU A 36 -20.43 -5.32 37.46
CA GLU A 36 -19.65 -4.67 38.52
C GLU A 36 -20.22 -3.26 38.83
N ARG A 37 -19.69 -2.63 39.89
CA ARG A 37 -19.98 -1.22 40.19
C ARG A 37 -19.76 -0.34 38.95
N GLY A 38 -20.69 0.57 38.68
CA GLY A 38 -20.67 1.40 37.47
C GLY A 38 -21.14 0.68 36.21
N MET A 39 -21.94 -0.39 36.33
CA MET A 39 -22.57 -1.11 35.22
C MET A 39 -21.57 -1.70 34.20
N LYS A 40 -20.38 -2.05 34.68
CA LYS A 40 -19.33 -2.68 33.85
C LYS A 40 -19.57 -4.18 33.78
N PHE A 41 -19.82 -4.70 32.58
CA PHE A 41 -20.04 -6.14 32.38
C PHE A 41 -18.72 -6.88 32.14
N ARG A 42 -18.38 -7.82 33.04
CA ARG A 42 -17.30 -8.79 32.81
C ARG A 42 -17.68 -9.86 31.79
N CYS A 43 -18.94 -10.31 31.80
CA CYS A 43 -19.43 -11.37 30.94
C CYS A 43 -20.10 -10.80 29.68
N ARG A 44 -19.53 -11.10 28.50
CA ARG A 44 -20.10 -10.66 27.21
C ARG A 44 -21.40 -11.38 26.86
N ALA A 45 -21.56 -12.63 27.28
CA ALA A 45 -22.80 -13.41 27.07
C ALA A 45 -23.97 -12.78 27.83
N CYS A 46 -23.87 -12.66 29.15
CA CYS A 46 -24.90 -12.04 29.99
C CYS A 46 -25.14 -10.57 29.64
N ARG A 47 -24.12 -9.82 29.20
CA ARG A 47 -24.31 -8.47 28.67
C ARG A 47 -25.21 -8.47 27.44
N TYR A 48 -24.95 -9.37 26.50
CA TYR A 48 -25.72 -9.47 25.27
C TYR A 48 -27.16 -9.89 25.54
N GLU A 49 -27.37 -10.91 26.38
CA GLU A 49 -28.71 -11.35 26.81
C GLU A 49 -29.50 -10.22 27.46
N ARG A 50 -28.86 -9.40 28.31
CA ARG A 50 -29.51 -8.22 28.90
C ARG A 50 -29.85 -7.16 27.86
N CYS A 51 -28.97 -6.90 26.87
CA CYS A 51 -29.29 -6.00 25.77
C CYS A 51 -30.53 -6.48 24.99
N VAL A 52 -30.65 -7.79 24.76
CA VAL A 52 -31.86 -8.38 24.14
C VAL A 52 -33.07 -8.25 25.06
N ALA A 53 -32.92 -8.52 26.36
CA ALA A 53 -34.02 -8.47 27.33
C ALA A 53 -34.62 -7.06 27.50
N VAL A 54 -33.83 -6.00 27.29
CA VAL A 54 -34.33 -4.62 27.27
C VAL A 54 -34.86 -4.18 25.89
N GLY A 55 -35.00 -5.10 24.94
CA GLY A 55 -35.58 -4.84 23.62
C GLY A 55 -34.65 -4.13 22.64
N MET A 56 -33.31 -4.26 22.77
CA MET A 56 -32.43 -3.73 21.73
C MET A 56 -32.61 -4.53 20.44
N GLU A 57 -32.99 -3.85 19.37
CA GLU A 57 -33.07 -4.42 18.02
C GLU A 57 -32.03 -3.77 17.10
N TYR A 58 -31.56 -4.53 16.11
CA TYR A 58 -30.63 -4.04 15.10
C TYR A 58 -31.16 -4.42 13.72
N GLU A 59 -31.89 -3.49 13.11
CA GLU A 59 -32.45 -3.61 11.75
C GLU A 59 -31.43 -3.27 10.64
N GLY A 60 -30.17 -3.04 11.00
CA GLY A 60 -29.19 -2.48 10.08
C GLY A 60 -28.83 -3.43 8.96
N LEU A 61 -29.23 -3.08 7.73
CA LEU A 61 -28.58 -3.51 6.49
C LEU A 61 -27.06 -3.48 6.70
N MET A 62 -26.40 -4.61 6.46
CA MET A 62 -24.94 -4.73 6.54
C MET A 62 -24.31 -3.67 5.63
N ARG A 63 -23.93 -2.51 6.20
CA ARG A 63 -22.81 -1.76 5.64
C ARG A 63 -21.60 -2.63 5.92
N LEU A 64 -21.35 -3.60 5.05
CA LEU A 64 -20.00 -4.10 4.86
C LEU A 64 -19.14 -2.84 4.81
N ARG A 65 -18.32 -2.62 5.82
CA ARG A 65 -17.21 -1.68 5.68
C ARG A 65 -16.37 -2.29 4.58
N ARG A 66 -16.70 -1.98 3.32
CA ARG A 66 -15.70 -1.88 2.27
C ARG A 66 -14.79 -0.78 2.79
N ASN A 67 -13.81 -1.16 3.61
CA ASN A 67 -12.60 -0.36 3.62
C ASN A 67 -12.18 -0.41 2.16
N PRO A 68 -12.21 0.72 1.41
CA PRO A 68 -11.53 0.72 0.13
C PRO A 68 -10.15 0.14 0.40
N VAL A 69 -9.72 -0.84 -0.40
CA VAL A 69 -8.37 -1.38 -0.30
C VAL A 69 -7.46 -0.23 -0.72
N VAL A 70 -7.09 0.61 0.25
CA VAL A 70 -6.10 1.65 0.06
C VAL A 70 -4.78 0.91 0.04
N ILE A 71 -4.29 0.63 -1.17
CA ILE A 71 -2.94 0.13 -1.36
C ILE A 71 -2.02 1.23 -0.84
N PRO A 72 -1.17 0.98 0.17
CA PRO A 72 -0.23 1.97 0.65
C PRO A 72 0.62 2.49 -0.51
N VAL A 73 0.87 3.80 -0.53
CA VAL A 73 1.60 4.43 -1.65
C VAL A 73 2.95 3.77 -1.88
N LEU A 74 3.63 3.32 -0.83
CA LEU A 74 4.92 2.62 -0.93
C LEU A 74 4.80 1.24 -1.60
N ASP A 75 3.72 0.52 -1.36
CA ASP A 75 3.48 -0.79 -2.00
C ASP A 75 3.16 -0.62 -3.49
N ARG A 76 2.38 0.42 -3.82
CA ARG A 76 2.15 0.81 -5.21
C ARG A 76 3.45 1.24 -5.88
N MET A 77 4.23 2.12 -5.26
CA MET A 77 5.54 2.55 -5.77
C MET A 77 6.46 1.35 -6.04
N LYS A 78 6.55 0.40 -5.12
CA LYS A 78 7.36 -0.81 -5.29
C LYS A 78 6.90 -1.65 -6.48
N THR A 79 5.58 -1.81 -6.64
CA THR A 79 4.99 -2.60 -7.72
C THR A 79 5.22 -1.93 -9.07
N GLU A 80 4.88 -0.65 -9.18
CA GLU A 80 5.01 0.11 -10.43
C GLU A 80 6.48 0.33 -10.81
N ALA A 81 7.41 0.45 -9.85
CA ALA A 81 8.84 0.54 -10.14
C ALA A 81 9.33 -0.73 -10.84
N LYS A 82 8.88 -1.91 -10.41
CA LYS A 82 9.22 -3.19 -11.06
C LYS A 82 8.67 -3.26 -12.49
N VAL A 83 7.43 -2.83 -12.70
CA VAL A 83 6.81 -2.77 -14.04
C VAL A 83 7.56 -1.81 -14.95
N PHE A 84 7.85 -0.60 -14.46
CA PHE A 84 8.60 0.43 -15.17
C PHE A 84 9.99 -0.06 -15.60
N MET A 85 10.73 -0.70 -14.70
CA MET A 85 12.06 -1.26 -15.02
C MET A 85 11.98 -2.36 -16.08
N ASN A 86 11.06 -3.32 -15.93
CA ASN A 86 10.92 -4.43 -16.87
C ASN A 86 10.58 -3.93 -18.28
N ARG A 87 9.66 -2.97 -18.40
CA ARG A 87 9.26 -2.40 -19.68
C ARG A 87 10.42 -1.66 -20.36
N ARG A 88 11.18 -0.86 -19.59
CA ARG A 88 12.36 -0.18 -20.13
C ARG A 88 13.45 -1.14 -20.55
N ARG A 89 13.67 -2.21 -19.78
CA ARG A 89 14.79 -3.14 -19.98
C ARG A 89 14.82 -3.73 -21.40
N GLU A 90 13.67 -4.13 -21.93
CA GLU A 90 13.56 -4.67 -23.28
C GLU A 90 13.97 -3.63 -24.34
N ARG A 91 13.52 -2.37 -24.17
CA ARG A 91 13.85 -1.25 -25.05
C ARG A 91 15.33 -0.84 -24.92
N GLU A 92 15.88 -0.81 -23.71
CA GLU A 92 17.29 -0.53 -23.44
C GLU A 92 18.21 -1.53 -24.15
N LEU A 93 17.87 -2.83 -24.10
CA LEU A 93 18.61 -3.87 -24.82
C LEU A 93 18.55 -3.68 -26.33
N SER A 94 17.38 -3.29 -26.86
CA SER A 94 17.25 -2.95 -28.28
C SER A 94 18.17 -1.78 -28.66
N ILE A 95 18.22 -0.72 -27.85
CA ILE A 95 19.11 0.44 -28.08
C ILE A 95 20.58 0.01 -28.07
N ILE A 96 20.99 -0.77 -27.07
CA ILE A 96 22.37 -1.30 -26.96
C ILE A 96 22.76 -2.10 -28.20
N ASN A 97 21.87 -2.95 -28.70
CA ASN A 97 22.09 -3.77 -29.88
C ASN A 97 22.17 -2.94 -31.16
N VAL A 98 21.31 -1.92 -31.31
CA VAL A 98 21.30 -1.04 -32.49
C VAL A 98 22.55 -0.16 -32.54
N HIS A 99 22.98 0.40 -31.41
CA HIS A 99 24.19 1.21 -31.34
C HIS A 99 25.45 0.38 -31.61
N GLY A 100 25.49 -0.86 -31.11
CA GLY A 100 26.70 -1.69 -31.19
C GLY A 100 27.87 -1.12 -30.38
N GLY A 101 29.03 -1.77 -30.44
CA GLY A 101 30.27 -1.32 -29.77
C GLY A 101 30.29 -1.45 -28.24
N ASN A 102 29.13 -1.52 -27.59
CA ASN A 102 29.00 -1.68 -26.14
C ASN A 102 29.66 -2.98 -25.63
N ARG A 103 30.38 -2.91 -24.51
CA ARG A 103 31.13 -4.05 -23.97
C ARG A 103 30.27 -4.84 -22.99
N ARG A 104 30.00 -6.12 -23.31
CA ARG A 104 29.34 -7.05 -22.39
C ARG A 104 30.18 -7.25 -21.13
N ILE A 105 29.56 -7.08 -19.96
CA ILE A 105 30.15 -7.36 -18.66
C ILE A 105 29.70 -8.78 -18.23
N PRO A 106 30.64 -9.68 -17.90
CA PRO A 106 30.28 -11.00 -17.37
C PRO A 106 29.53 -10.88 -16.03
N HIS A 107 28.37 -11.51 -15.94
CA HIS A 107 27.59 -11.63 -14.71
C HIS A 107 26.85 -12.98 -14.70
N PRO A 108 26.76 -13.68 -13.55
CA PRO A 108 26.24 -15.05 -13.50
C PRO A 108 24.76 -15.17 -13.88
N THR A 109 23.95 -14.14 -13.62
CA THR A 109 22.49 -14.19 -13.79
C THR A 109 21.91 -13.08 -14.66
N GLU A 110 22.71 -12.08 -15.04
CA GLU A 110 22.20 -10.84 -15.64
C GLU A 110 23.00 -10.49 -16.89
N GLU A 111 22.33 -9.79 -17.81
CA GLU A 111 22.95 -9.33 -19.04
C GLU A 111 23.41 -7.88 -18.87
N LEU A 112 24.68 -7.65 -18.56
CA LEU A 112 25.19 -6.31 -18.25
C LEU A 112 26.10 -5.78 -19.36
N TYR A 113 26.09 -4.46 -19.54
CA TYR A 113 26.91 -3.78 -20.54
C TYR A 113 27.58 -2.55 -19.92
N ASP A 114 28.83 -2.34 -20.30
CA ASP A 114 29.51 -1.07 -20.22
C ASP A 114 29.17 -0.30 -21.49
N VAL A 115 28.35 0.75 -21.33
CA VAL A 115 27.69 1.44 -22.44
C VAL A 115 28.47 2.68 -22.87
N HIS A 116 28.55 2.90 -24.18
CA HIS A 116 29.14 4.11 -24.73
C HIS A 116 28.29 5.36 -24.41
N PRO A 117 28.90 6.56 -24.38
CA PRO A 117 28.18 7.79 -24.08
C PRO A 117 26.95 8.02 -24.96
N ASP A 118 27.02 7.75 -26.27
CA ASP A 118 25.91 7.96 -27.19
C ASP A 118 24.73 7.01 -26.88
N THR A 119 25.02 5.74 -26.60
CA THR A 119 24.02 4.76 -26.15
C THR A 119 23.42 5.17 -24.80
N CYS A 120 24.24 5.67 -23.88
CA CYS A 120 23.80 6.15 -22.56
C CYS A 120 22.84 7.34 -22.68
N ILE A 121 23.11 8.29 -23.58
CA ILE A 121 22.23 9.44 -23.84
C ILE A 121 20.87 8.97 -24.37
N GLU A 122 20.85 7.99 -25.27
CA GLU A 122 19.59 7.47 -25.82
C GLU A 122 18.79 6.66 -24.77
N ILE A 123 19.46 5.85 -23.95
CA ILE A 123 18.85 5.18 -22.80
C ILE A 123 18.27 6.20 -21.82
N PHE A 124 18.96 7.32 -21.57
CA PHE A 124 18.46 8.37 -20.70
C PHE A 124 17.22 9.08 -21.29
N ARG A 125 17.17 9.30 -22.61
CA ARG A 125 15.97 9.82 -23.29
C ARG A 125 14.79 8.86 -23.13
N LEU A 126 15.03 7.56 -23.33
CA LEU A 126 14.03 6.52 -23.07
C LEU A 126 13.51 6.57 -21.61
N TYR A 127 14.41 6.73 -20.63
CA TYR A 127 14.03 6.86 -19.22
C TYR A 127 13.12 8.08 -18.98
N VAL A 128 13.47 9.23 -19.57
CA VAL A 128 12.68 10.46 -19.53
C VAL A 128 11.29 10.28 -20.15
N GLU A 129 11.21 9.65 -21.32
CA GLU A 129 9.94 9.37 -22.02
C GLU A 129 9.02 8.44 -21.22
N GLU A 130 9.59 7.49 -20.49
CA GLU A 130 8.84 6.48 -19.74
C GLU A 130 8.38 6.98 -18.35
N ALA A 131 9.05 7.99 -17.80
CA ALA A 131 8.79 8.47 -16.46
C ALA A 131 7.35 8.95 -16.20
N PRO A 132 6.67 9.69 -17.10
CA PRO A 132 5.27 10.06 -16.91
C PRO A 132 4.35 8.86 -16.66
N THR A 133 4.56 7.76 -17.38
CA THR A 133 3.78 6.53 -17.20
C THR A 133 3.96 5.96 -15.80
N PHE A 134 5.19 5.99 -15.25
CA PHE A 134 5.45 5.58 -13.87
C PHE A 134 4.73 6.50 -12.86
N PHE A 135 4.83 7.83 -13.01
CA PHE A 135 4.18 8.76 -12.07
C PHE A 135 2.67 8.66 -12.10
N ILE A 136 2.04 8.54 -13.28
CA ILE A 136 0.59 8.36 -13.41
C ILE A 136 0.13 7.06 -12.74
N SER A 137 0.89 5.98 -12.92
CA SER A 137 0.56 4.67 -12.34
C SER A 137 0.65 4.68 -10.81
N VAL A 138 1.64 5.40 -10.25
CA VAL A 138 1.81 5.53 -8.79
C VAL A 138 0.83 6.55 -8.20
N PHE A 139 0.76 7.73 -8.81
CA PHE A 139 0.04 8.92 -8.39
C PHE A 139 -0.97 9.31 -9.48
N PRO A 140 -2.19 8.75 -9.49
CA PRO A 140 -3.20 9.12 -10.49
C PRO A 140 -3.49 10.62 -10.57
N ALA A 141 -3.38 11.34 -9.43
CA ALA A 141 -3.50 12.80 -9.38
C ALA A 141 -2.44 13.54 -10.23
N PHE A 142 -1.38 12.86 -10.68
CA PHE A 142 -0.40 13.43 -11.61
C PHE A 142 -1.07 13.89 -12.92
N THR A 143 -2.16 13.26 -13.36
CA THR A 143 -2.89 13.71 -14.57
C THR A 143 -3.67 15.00 -14.37
N GLU A 144 -3.85 15.45 -13.14
CA GLU A 144 -4.60 16.66 -12.79
C GLU A 144 -3.71 17.91 -12.74
N LEU A 145 -2.38 17.72 -12.76
CA LEU A 145 -1.41 18.81 -12.71
C LEU A 145 -1.32 19.55 -14.04
N ASP A 146 -0.98 20.83 -13.97
CA ASP A 146 -0.70 21.63 -15.16
C ASP A 146 0.70 21.38 -15.73
N ASN A 147 0.96 21.92 -16.92
CA ASN A 147 2.25 21.73 -17.61
C ASN A 147 3.45 22.30 -16.84
N MET A 148 3.25 23.39 -16.09
CA MET A 148 4.32 24.02 -15.32
C MET A 148 4.66 23.15 -14.09
N GLU A 149 3.65 22.59 -13.44
CA GLU A 149 3.82 21.63 -12.35
C GLU A 149 4.51 20.34 -12.83
N HIS A 150 4.12 19.81 -13.99
CA HIS A 150 4.82 18.68 -14.62
C HIS A 150 6.29 19.00 -14.92
N GLU A 151 6.57 20.19 -15.42
CA GLU A 151 7.93 20.62 -15.75
C GLU A 151 8.81 20.72 -14.50
N VAL A 152 8.29 21.29 -13.40
CA VAL A 152 9.00 21.36 -12.12
C VAL A 152 9.28 19.95 -11.58
N LEU A 153 8.28 19.07 -11.59
CA LEU A 153 8.46 17.69 -11.15
C LEU A 153 9.50 16.96 -12.01
N PHE A 154 9.48 17.19 -13.32
CA PHE A 154 10.45 16.64 -14.24
C PHE A 154 11.88 17.12 -13.89
N LYS A 155 12.10 18.44 -13.82
CA LYS A 155 13.41 19.04 -13.58
C LYS A 155 14.00 18.67 -12.23
N ASP A 156 13.17 18.62 -11.19
CA ASP A 156 13.66 18.46 -9.82
C ASP A 156 13.82 17.01 -9.38
N PHE A 157 13.07 16.07 -9.96
CA PHE A 157 12.97 14.71 -9.42
C PHE A 157 13.47 13.63 -10.37
N ILE A 158 13.36 13.78 -11.69
CA ILE A 158 13.72 12.72 -12.65
C ILE A 158 15.18 12.31 -12.55
N GLY A 159 16.08 13.29 -12.53
CA GLY A 159 17.51 13.04 -12.38
C GLY A 159 17.85 12.37 -11.05
N LYS A 160 17.25 12.84 -9.95
CA LYS A 160 17.45 12.26 -8.61
C LYS A 160 16.94 10.82 -8.54
N MET A 161 15.76 10.56 -9.10
CA MET A 161 15.19 9.21 -9.19
C MET A 161 16.11 8.28 -9.98
N GLY A 162 16.67 8.74 -11.10
CA GLY A 162 17.60 7.95 -11.91
C GLY A 162 18.86 7.58 -11.13
N ILE A 163 19.43 8.52 -10.37
CA ILE A 163 20.60 8.27 -9.51
C ILE A 163 20.26 7.27 -8.39
N ILE A 164 19.12 7.45 -7.73
CA ILE A 164 18.67 6.55 -6.65
C ILE A 164 18.44 5.14 -7.19
N GLU A 165 17.79 5.02 -8.34
CA GLU A 165 17.55 3.74 -9.01
C GLU A 165 18.88 3.06 -9.39
N ALA A 166 19.79 3.79 -10.04
CA ALA A 166 21.09 3.28 -10.44
C ALA A 166 21.89 2.78 -9.23
N TYR A 167 21.92 3.55 -8.15
CA TYR A 167 22.56 3.16 -6.90
C TYR A 167 21.92 1.89 -6.31
N TYR A 168 20.59 1.88 -6.18
CA TYR A 168 19.85 0.74 -5.62
C TYR A 168 20.11 -0.53 -6.42
N ARG A 169 20.03 -0.48 -7.75
CA ARG A 169 20.24 -1.63 -8.63
C ARG A 169 21.68 -2.11 -8.61
N THR A 170 22.65 -1.21 -8.66
CA THR A 170 24.07 -1.57 -8.57
C THR A 170 24.35 -2.34 -7.29
N ARG A 171 23.78 -1.91 -6.15
CA ARG A 171 23.89 -2.62 -4.88
C ARG A 171 23.19 -3.99 -4.88
N GLN A 172 22.06 -4.13 -5.57
CA GLN A 172 21.39 -5.43 -5.71
C GLN A 172 22.19 -6.42 -6.56
N LEU A 173 22.84 -5.93 -7.63
CA LEU A 173 23.62 -6.74 -8.56
C LEU A 173 24.98 -7.16 -7.98
N PHE A 174 25.71 -6.21 -7.42
CA PHE A 174 27.11 -6.41 -7.01
C PHE A 174 27.31 -6.53 -5.49
N GLY A 175 26.24 -6.34 -4.70
CA GLY A 175 26.32 -6.27 -3.26
C GLY A 175 26.92 -4.95 -2.75
N GLU A 176 27.24 -4.92 -1.45
CA GLU A 176 27.99 -3.81 -0.86
C GLU A 176 29.49 -4.03 -1.01
N SER A 177 30.24 -2.94 -1.16
CA SER A 177 31.69 -2.99 -1.08
C SER A 177 32.09 -3.55 0.28
N LYS A 178 32.82 -4.67 0.28
CA LYS A 178 33.43 -5.20 1.49
C LYS A 178 34.57 -4.25 1.86
N LYS A 179 34.44 -3.55 2.99
CA LYS A 179 35.53 -2.76 3.58
C LYS A 179 36.68 -3.67 4.02
#